data_AF-A0A519RT93-F1
#
_entry.id   AF-A0A519RT93-F1
#
_cell.length_a   1.000
_cell.length_b   1.000
_cell.length_c   1.000
_cell.angle_alpha   90.00
_cell.angle_beta   90.00
_cell.angle_gamma   90.00
#
_symmetry.space_group_name_H-M   'P 1'
#
loop_
_entity.id
_entity.type
_entity.pdbx_description
1 polymer ?
#
loop_
_entity_poly.entity_id
_entity_poly.type
_entity_poly.pdbx_seq_one_letter_code
_entity_poly.pdbx_strand_id
1 'polypeptide(L)' 'MFKQVVETGNVQARTVLFDSWYASSENLKVIHRAGWTFFTTLKSNRLVSLR' A
#
# COMPACT_ATOMS: atom_id res chain seq x y z
N MET A 1 7.53 7.64 5.30
CA MET A 1 8.34 6.48 4.92
C MET A 1 8.04 6.00 3.50
N PHE A 2 6.98 5.20 3.22
CA PHE A 2 6.71 4.75 1.84
C PHE A 2 6.31 5.88 0.88
N LYS A 3 5.38 6.75 1.30
CA LYS A 3 4.93 7.90 0.50
C LYS A 3 6.08 8.78 0.03
N GLN A 4 7.04 9.08 0.91
CA GLN A 4 8.24 9.87 0.58
C GLN A 4 9.07 9.19 -0.52
N VAL A 5 9.26 7.87 -0.46
CA VAL A 5 9.99 7.13 -1.49
C VAL A 5 9.27 7.17 -2.83
N VAL A 6 7.93 7.07 -2.84
CA VAL A 6 7.12 7.24 -4.06
C VAL A 6 7.27 8.66 -4.63
N GLU A 7 7.27 9.68 -3.77
CA GLU A 7 7.46 11.09 -4.16
C GLU A 7 8.84 11.35 -4.77
N THR A 8 9.89 10.62 -4.39
CA THR A 8 11.20 10.71 -5.07
C THR A 8 11.19 10.19 -6.51
N GLY A 9 10.13 9.51 -6.96
CA GLY A 9 9.99 9.03 -8.33
C GLY A 9 10.80 7.78 -8.68
N ASN A 10 11.54 7.21 -7.73
CA ASN A 10 12.46 6.08 -7.98
C ASN A 10 11.77 4.70 -7.96
N VAL A 11 10.48 4.63 -7.66
CA VAL A 11 9.74 3.36 -7.58
C VAL A 11 9.17 3.02 -8.96
N GLN A 12 9.83 2.07 -9.65
CA GLN A 12 9.40 1.58 -10.95
C GLN A 12 8.44 0.38 -10.86
N ALA A 13 8.39 -0.30 -9.71
CA ALA A 13 7.54 -1.46 -9.50
C ALA A 13 6.04 -1.08 -9.55
N ARG A 14 5.24 -1.90 -10.24
CA ARG A 14 3.77 -1.76 -10.32
C ARG A 14 3.01 -2.75 -9.45
N THR A 15 3.72 -3.74 -8.90
CA THR A 15 3.19 -4.72 -7.97
C THR A 15 4.05 -4.70 -6.71
N VAL A 16 3.43 -4.41 -5.57
CA VAL A 16 4.13 -4.23 -4.29
C VAL A 16 3.64 -5.27 -3.28
N LEU A 17 4.56 -6.01 -2.67
CA LEU A 17 4.28 -6.88 -1.53
C LEU A 17 4.68 -6.17 -0.24
N PHE A 18 3.73 -5.98 0.66
CA PHE A 18 3.97 -5.39 1.98
C PHE A 18 3.73 -6.40 3.09
N ASP A 19 4.59 -6.36 4.11
CA ASP A 19 4.22 -6.92 5.40
C ASP A 19 3.16 -6.05 6.11
N SER A 20 2.51 -6.63 7.12
CA SER A 20 1.39 -5.99 7.84
C SER A 20 1.74 -4.67 8.55
N TRP A 21 3.02 -4.35 8.75
CA TRP A 21 3.44 -3.07 9.34
C TRP A 21 3.30 -1.91 8.35
N TYR A 22 3.47 -2.16 7.05
CA TYR A 22 3.30 -1.15 5.99
C TYR A 22 1.88 -1.08 5.43
N ALA A 23 0.99 -1.99 5.84
CA ALA A 23 -0.43 -2.06 5.45
C ALA A 23 -1.30 -0.92 6.05
N SER A 24 -0.74 0.26 6.32
CA SER A 24 -1.52 1.43 6.73
C SER A 24 -2.46 1.88 5.60
N SER A 25 -3.63 2.41 5.95
CA SER A 25 -4.60 2.85 4.94
C SER A 25 -4.05 3.98 4.07
N GLU A 26 -3.14 4.80 4.61
CA GLU A 26 -2.44 5.84 3.86
C GLU A 26 -1.56 5.25 2.74
N ASN A 27 -0.69 4.27 3.07
CA ASN A 27 0.18 3.65 2.08
C ASN A 27 -0.62 2.91 0.99
N LEU A 28 -1.64 2.16 1.39
CA LEU A 28 -2.46 1.41 0.45
C LEU A 28 -3.23 2.33 -0.51
N LYS A 29 -3.70 3.49 -0.03
CA LYS A 29 -4.34 4.50 -0.88
C LYS A 29 -3.37 5.12 -1.89
N VAL A 30 -2.10 5.32 -1.53
CA VAL A 30 -1.09 5.82 -2.48
C VAL A 30 -0.94 4.84 -3.64
N ILE A 31 -0.77 3.54 -3.34
CA ILE A 31 -0.63 2.49 -4.36
C ILE A 31 -1.90 2.40 -5.23
N HIS A 32 -3.06 2.35 -4.58
CA HIS A 32 -4.34 2.24 -5.28
C HIS A 32 -4.59 3.44 -6.22
N ARG A 33 -4.34 4.66 -5.76
CA ARG A 33 -4.49 5.88 -6.58
C ARG A 33 -3.48 5.97 -7.72
N ALA A 34 -2.31 5.37 -7.54
CA ALA A 34 -1.30 5.26 -8.60
C ALA A 34 -1.65 4.18 -9.66
N GLY A 35 -2.74 3.43 -9.48
CA GLY A 35 -3.15 2.34 -10.38
C GLY A 35 -2.28 1.09 -10.26
N TRP A 36 -1.60 0.92 -9.12
CA TRP A 36 -0.71 -0.22 -8.88
C TRP A 36 -1.41 -1.32 -8.10
N THR A 37 -0.86 -2.53 -8.17
CA THR A 37 -1.36 -3.70 -7.43
C THR A 37 -0.58 -3.87 -6.14
N PHE A 38 -1.26 -4.22 -5.03
CA PHE A 38 -0.59 -4.61 -3.80
C PHE A 38 -1.09 -5.93 -3.23
N PHE A 39 -0.18 -6.61 -2.54
CA PHE A 39 -0.49 -7.73 -1.67
C PHE A 39 0.02 -7.40 -0.28
N THR A 40 -0.79 -7.69 0.74
CA THR A 40 -0.35 -7.50 2.13
C THR A 40 -1.12 -8.38 3.09
N THR A 41 -0.49 -8.70 4.21
CA THR A 41 -1.16 -9.34 5.33
C THR A 41 -1.97 -8.30 6.11
N LEU A 42 -3.28 -8.54 6.26
CA LEU A 42 -4.14 -7.67 7.06
C LEU A 42 -4.08 -8.07 8.53
N LYS A 43 -3.92 -7.09 9.42
CA LYS A 43 -4.09 -7.31 10.86
C LYS A 43 -5.56 -7.54 11.18
N SER A 44 -5.84 -8.41 12.15
CA SER A 44 -7.21 -8.81 12.53
C SER A 44 -8.09 -7.65 13.00
N ASN A 45 -7.49 -6.56 13.49
CA ASN A 45 -8.18 -5.37 13.97
C ASN A 45 -8.53 -4.36 12.86
N ARG A 46 -8.42 -4.72 11.58
CA ARG A 46 -8.73 -3.83 10.45
C ARG A 46 -10.19 -3.99 10.03
N LEU A 47 -10.91 -2.88 9.98
CA LEU A 47 -12.24 -2.82 9.38
C LEU A 47 -12.13 -2.89 7.86
N VAL A 48 -12.74 -3.92 7.27
CA VAL A 48 -12.82 -4.11 5.81
C VAL A 48 -14.29 -4.11 5.41
N SER A 49 -14.65 -3.27 4.45
CA SER A 49 -15.97 -3.25 3.83
C SER A 49 -15.87 -3.86 2.44
N LEU A 50 -16.65 -4.91 2.18
CA LEU A 50 -16.69 -5.63 0.90
C LEU A 50 -17.81 -5.14 -0.04
N ARG A 51 -18.41 -3.99 0.27
CA ARG A 51 -19.47 -3.39 -0.56
C ARG A 51 -18.97 -2.89 -1.90
#